data_AF-A0A1Q7VZ57-F1
#
_entry.id   AF-A0A1Q7VZ57-F1
#
_cell.length_a   1.000
_cell.length_b   1.000
_cell.length_c   1.000
_cell.angle_alpha   90.00
_cell.angle_beta   90.00
_cell.angle_gamma   90.00
#
_symmetry.space_group_name_H-M   'P 1'
#
loop_
_entity.id
_entity.type
_entity.pdbx_description
1 polymer ?
#
loop_
_entity_poly.entity_id
_entity_poly.type
_entity_poly.pdbx_seq_one_letter_code
_entity_poly.pdbx_strand_id
1 'polypeptide(L)'
;MALATLVAASAAWTPANAAENPPPSQRDWQNKIAQVPQPTKGCFTADYPDLTWHPATCAAAPNLPQPPRHGARPLVVGNGDDVAAQVPSGFISTAIGSFDSVVNVSSESGPIGNAGPAVANAYTLQMNTNFFASTACAGSPNAGCQGWEQFVYANDGSSGVAFIQYWLIKYNAACPGGVGWNQFSFTGSTDIYCWKNNTGGAVAVPNQPITNLANLSLTGDVGGGGDSVTLFDGSTAYSKVGDNAVNAAAGWTTAEFNVFGYGGNSLGGGTASFNSGAALTVRTRTIYGGTAAPLCVATGFTAEKNNLSFGTPAPMPTSPGPAMMFVEDTVGGASMNCAAASTIGDVHAHTVAGLAYDFQAVGDFELAQVGPDFEVQARHVSGAPTWPDASVNQAIGTRMGNTTVTVCSGPRLVVDGRGVRLPEGRTISLASGVDVTLAGGVYIVTDASGNSVRVTPQPGYLDVAVGVGTWPTKVRGLLGNPDNNVKLLEASDGTVFSVPLSFYDLYQRFGDSWRVKPAYSLLAPCGTKVEESNPKKPFFANDLEPNIRERALYTCRQAGVPYAWLGACTLDVAVLGGKAAATYVGKPPPVLDGNGNK
;
A
#
# COMPACT_ATOMS: atom_id res chain seq x y z
N MET A 1 35.09 36.28 -10.13
CA MET A 1 35.06 34.87 -9.68
C MET A 1 33.61 34.46 -9.60
N ALA A 2 33.13 33.71 -10.59
CA ALA A 2 31.75 33.23 -10.65
C ALA A 2 31.66 31.87 -9.94
N LEU A 3 30.75 31.76 -8.97
CA LEU A 3 30.38 30.50 -8.32
C LEU A 3 29.67 29.60 -9.33
N ALA A 4 30.28 28.46 -9.64
CA ALA A 4 29.61 27.38 -10.37
C ALA A 4 28.81 26.54 -9.36
N THR A 5 27.49 26.59 -9.47
CA THR A 5 26.56 25.68 -8.80
C THR A 5 26.70 24.28 -9.41
N LEU A 6 27.28 23.33 -8.67
CA LEU A 6 27.20 21.91 -9.00
C LEU A 6 25.77 21.42 -8.71
N VAL A 7 25.00 21.20 -9.77
CA VAL A 7 23.81 20.36 -9.72
C VAL A 7 24.31 18.92 -9.59
N ALA A 8 24.12 18.31 -8.42
CA ALA A 8 24.32 16.88 -8.25
C ALA A 8 23.22 16.17 -9.03
N ALA A 9 23.54 15.69 -10.24
CA ALA A 9 22.74 14.71 -10.93
C ALA A 9 22.78 13.43 -10.08
N SER A 10 21.65 13.07 -9.48
CA SER A 10 21.43 11.74 -8.93
C SER A 10 21.64 10.74 -10.06
N ALA A 11 22.69 9.91 -9.95
CA ALA A 11 22.88 8.79 -10.85
C ALA A 11 21.69 7.84 -10.68
N ALA A 12 20.72 7.92 -11.59
CA ALA A 12 19.71 6.89 -11.73
C ALA A 12 20.45 5.59 -12.00
N TRP A 13 20.36 4.64 -11.07
CA TRP A 13 20.76 3.27 -11.34
C TRP A 13 19.81 2.75 -12.42
N THR A 14 20.24 2.73 -13.69
CA THR A 14 19.53 2.00 -14.73
C THR A 14 19.88 0.53 -14.54
N PRO A 15 18.95 -0.32 -14.04
CA PRO A 15 19.24 -1.73 -13.88
C PRO A 15 19.55 -2.33 -15.25
N ALA A 16 20.50 -3.26 -15.30
CA ALA A 16 21.03 -3.83 -16.54
C ALA A 16 19.98 -4.55 -17.43
N ASN A 17 18.75 -4.74 -16.94
CA ASN A 17 17.65 -5.41 -17.64
C ASN A 17 16.27 -4.73 -17.39
N ALA A 18 16.20 -3.40 -17.46
CA ALA A 18 14.90 -2.72 -17.55
C ALA A 18 14.28 -2.97 -18.94
N ALA A 19 13.01 -3.35 -19.00
CA ALA A 19 12.29 -3.43 -20.26
C ALA A 19 12.10 -2.02 -20.86
N GLU A 20 12.18 -1.91 -22.18
CA GLU A 20 11.91 -0.66 -22.87
C GLU A 20 10.40 -0.38 -22.86
N ASN A 21 10.06 0.82 -22.42
CA ASN A 21 8.72 1.36 -22.50
C ASN A 21 8.36 1.77 -23.95
N PRO A 22 7.07 1.84 -24.32
CA PRO A 22 6.64 2.36 -25.60
C PRO A 22 7.22 3.77 -25.85
N PRO A 23 7.69 4.08 -27.07
CA PRO A 23 8.15 5.42 -27.42
C PRO A 23 7.06 6.46 -27.17
N PRO A 24 7.44 7.73 -26.88
CA PRO A 24 6.48 8.80 -26.60
C PRO A 24 5.37 8.95 -27.65
N SER A 25 5.69 8.74 -28.93
CA SER A 25 4.73 8.80 -30.02
C SER A 25 3.62 7.75 -29.90
N GLN A 26 3.93 6.54 -29.43
CA GLN A 26 2.93 5.50 -29.17
C GLN A 26 2.09 5.84 -27.95
N ARG A 27 2.70 6.31 -26.85
CA ARG A 27 1.95 6.75 -25.66
C ARG A 27 0.97 7.90 -25.99
N ASP A 28 1.41 8.87 -26.80
CA ASP A 28 0.57 9.96 -27.28
C ASP A 28 -0.58 9.46 -28.15
N TRP A 29 -0.33 8.47 -29.02
CA TRP A 29 -1.37 7.82 -29.80
C TRP A 29 -2.36 7.06 -28.91
N GLN A 30 -1.91 6.27 -27.95
CA GLN A 30 -2.76 5.55 -26.99
C GLN A 30 -3.70 6.52 -26.25
N ASN A 31 -3.16 7.65 -25.79
CA ASN A 31 -3.94 8.70 -25.15
C ASN A 31 -4.99 9.31 -26.08
N LYS A 32 -4.68 9.47 -27.38
CA LYS A 32 -5.61 10.04 -28.37
C LYS A 32 -6.70 9.06 -28.76
N ILE A 33 -6.37 7.81 -29.09
CA ILE A 33 -7.35 6.80 -29.52
C ILE A 33 -8.30 6.41 -28.39
N ALA A 34 -7.84 6.43 -27.13
CA ALA A 34 -8.70 6.26 -25.95
C ALA A 34 -9.80 7.33 -25.80
N GLN A 35 -9.64 8.50 -26.44
CA GLN A 35 -10.64 9.58 -26.43
C GLN A 35 -11.59 9.51 -27.64
N VAL A 36 -11.35 8.61 -28.59
CA VAL A 36 -12.22 8.42 -29.75
C VAL A 36 -13.34 7.45 -29.36
N PRO A 37 -14.61 7.86 -29.41
CA PRO A 37 -15.72 6.96 -29.10
C PRO A 37 -15.77 5.77 -30.06
N GLN A 38 -16.05 4.58 -29.55
CA GLN A 38 -16.31 3.43 -30.39
C GLN A 38 -17.62 3.64 -31.17
N PRO A 39 -17.68 3.29 -32.48
CA PRO A 39 -18.85 3.61 -33.31
C PRO A 39 -20.17 2.98 -32.85
N THR A 40 -20.11 1.77 -32.29
CA THR A 40 -21.28 0.99 -31.85
C THR A 40 -20.91 0.06 -30.69
N LYS A 41 -21.89 -0.64 -30.11
CA LYS A 41 -21.59 -1.74 -29.18
C LYS A 41 -20.95 -2.90 -29.94
N GLY A 42 -19.79 -3.37 -29.48
CA GLY A 42 -19.06 -4.44 -30.15
C GLY A 42 -17.60 -4.52 -29.70
N CYS A 43 -16.82 -5.28 -30.47
CA CYS A 43 -15.38 -5.37 -30.33
C CYS A 43 -14.71 -4.57 -31.44
N PHE A 44 -13.61 -3.90 -31.12
CA PHE A 44 -12.88 -3.05 -32.06
C PHE A 44 -11.38 -3.20 -31.87
N THR A 45 -10.65 -2.95 -32.95
CA THR A 45 -9.20 -2.74 -32.91
C THR A 45 -8.81 -1.43 -33.56
N ALA A 46 -7.65 -0.90 -33.21
CA ALA A 46 -7.00 0.20 -33.92
C ALA A 46 -5.49 0.00 -33.87
N ASP A 47 -4.80 0.26 -34.98
CA ASP A 47 -3.35 0.07 -35.08
C ASP A 47 -2.64 1.42 -35.16
N TYR A 48 -1.49 1.53 -34.49
CA TYR A 48 -0.66 2.73 -34.54
C TYR A 48 -0.20 3.02 -35.99
N PRO A 49 -0.27 4.27 -36.48
CA PRO A 49 -0.66 5.50 -35.77
C PRO A 49 -2.13 5.92 -35.96
N ASP A 50 -2.98 5.06 -36.52
CA ASP A 50 -4.34 5.41 -36.92
C ASP A 50 -5.26 5.62 -35.71
N LEU A 51 -6.09 6.67 -35.76
CA LEU A 51 -7.06 7.01 -34.71
C LEU A 51 -8.48 6.51 -35.03
N THR A 52 -8.59 5.44 -35.80
CA THR A 52 -9.88 4.90 -36.27
C THR A 52 -10.12 3.52 -35.69
N TRP A 53 -11.29 3.32 -35.10
CA TRP A 53 -11.75 2.01 -34.65
C TRP A 53 -12.23 1.17 -35.83
N HIS A 54 -11.66 -0.02 -35.98
CA HIS A 54 -12.06 -1.05 -36.93
C HIS A 54 -12.88 -2.13 -36.22
N PRO A 55 -14.08 -2.50 -36.71
CA PRO A 55 -14.85 -3.59 -36.13
C PRO A 55 -14.06 -4.90 -36.12
N ALA A 56 -14.07 -5.58 -34.97
CA ALA A 56 -13.43 -6.87 -34.77
C ALA A 56 -14.47 -7.92 -34.33
N THR A 57 -14.16 -9.18 -34.57
CA THR A 57 -15.02 -10.28 -34.08
C THR A 57 -14.79 -10.46 -32.60
N CYS A 58 -15.88 -10.46 -31.82
CA CYS A 58 -15.81 -10.80 -30.40
C CYS A 58 -15.58 -12.30 -30.20
N ALA A 59 -14.81 -12.64 -29.18
CA ALA A 59 -14.62 -14.00 -28.69
C ALA A 59 -15.51 -14.28 -27.48
N ALA A 60 -15.60 -15.54 -27.04
CA ALA A 60 -16.26 -15.86 -25.77
C ALA A 60 -15.45 -15.29 -24.60
N ALA A 61 -16.12 -14.61 -23.67
CA ALA A 61 -15.48 -14.24 -22.40
C ALA A 61 -15.31 -15.49 -21.52
N PRO A 62 -14.20 -15.63 -20.78
CA PRO A 62 -13.99 -16.74 -19.85
C PRO A 62 -15.14 -16.83 -18.85
N ASN A 63 -15.76 -18.00 -18.73
CA ASN A 63 -16.80 -18.23 -17.72
C ASN A 63 -16.18 -18.54 -16.35
N LEU A 64 -15.35 -17.61 -15.88
CA LEU A 64 -14.61 -17.67 -14.63
C LEU A 64 -14.78 -16.35 -13.86
N PRO A 65 -15.14 -16.41 -12.56
CA PRO A 65 -15.20 -15.21 -11.75
C PRO A 65 -13.81 -14.65 -11.50
N GLN A 66 -13.73 -13.32 -11.40
CA GLN A 66 -12.66 -12.54 -10.81
C GLN A 66 -13.16 -12.06 -9.42
N PRO A 67 -13.12 -12.92 -8.39
CA PRO A 67 -13.88 -12.71 -7.16
C PRO A 67 -13.50 -11.44 -6.39
N PRO A 68 -14.45 -10.82 -5.64
CA PRO A 68 -14.13 -9.70 -4.77
C PRO A 68 -13.27 -10.16 -3.59
N ARG A 69 -12.43 -9.27 -3.05
CA ARG A 69 -11.58 -9.55 -1.88
C ARG A 69 -12.32 -10.28 -0.76
N HIS A 70 -11.67 -11.27 -0.15
CA HIS A 70 -12.27 -12.11 0.86
C HIS A 70 -11.25 -12.64 1.89
N GLY A 71 -11.72 -12.79 3.13
CA GLY A 71 -10.93 -13.36 4.21
C GLY A 71 -9.84 -12.40 4.73
N ALA A 72 -8.82 -12.99 5.35
CA ALA A 72 -7.69 -12.27 5.91
C ALA A 72 -6.85 -11.60 4.81
N ARG A 73 -6.34 -10.39 5.09
CA ARG A 73 -5.42 -9.72 4.17
C ARG A 73 -4.09 -10.50 4.12
N PRO A 74 -3.56 -10.77 2.92
CA PRO A 74 -2.23 -11.35 2.78
C PRO A 74 -1.15 -10.31 3.11
N LEU A 75 0.12 -10.73 3.03
CA LEU A 75 1.30 -9.86 3.12
C LEU A 75 2.00 -9.70 1.77
N VAL A 76 1.23 -9.84 0.69
CA VAL A 76 1.64 -9.70 -0.71
C VAL A 76 0.55 -8.93 -1.44
N VAL A 77 0.88 -8.34 -2.57
CA VAL A 77 -0.06 -7.46 -3.27
C VAL A 77 -1.32 -8.21 -3.75
N GLY A 78 -2.48 -7.63 -3.44
CA GLY A 78 -3.82 -8.13 -3.77
C GLY A 78 -4.62 -8.63 -2.57
N ASN A 79 -5.85 -9.10 -2.81
CA ASN A 79 -6.81 -9.51 -1.76
C ASN A 79 -6.93 -8.52 -0.59
N GLY A 80 -7.00 -7.22 -0.90
CA GLY A 80 -7.15 -6.14 0.08
C GLY A 80 -5.85 -5.57 0.64
N ASP A 81 -4.69 -6.18 0.37
CA ASP A 81 -3.37 -5.58 0.58
C ASP A 81 -2.88 -4.95 -0.73
N ASP A 82 -3.40 -3.77 -1.06
CA ASP A 82 -3.10 -3.08 -2.34
C ASP A 82 -2.93 -1.56 -2.14
N VAL A 83 -2.58 -0.85 -3.21
CA VAL A 83 -2.58 0.61 -3.32
C VAL A 83 -3.56 1.02 -4.42
N ALA A 84 -4.62 1.71 -4.02
CA ALA A 84 -5.61 2.25 -4.94
C ALA A 84 -5.56 3.79 -5.00
N ALA A 85 -5.88 4.33 -6.18
CA ALA A 85 -5.93 5.77 -6.44
C ALA A 85 -7.34 6.30 -6.21
N GLN A 86 -7.55 7.12 -5.18
CA GLN A 86 -8.83 7.77 -4.90
C GLN A 86 -8.83 9.22 -5.38
N VAL A 87 -9.83 9.62 -6.16
CA VAL A 87 -9.96 11.02 -6.56
C VAL A 87 -10.47 11.86 -5.38
N PRO A 88 -9.97 13.10 -5.20
CA PRO A 88 -10.32 13.92 -4.05
C PRO A 88 -11.76 14.47 -4.09
N SER A 89 -12.42 14.41 -5.26
CA SER A 89 -13.80 14.82 -5.45
C SER A 89 -14.40 14.20 -6.72
N GLY A 90 -15.71 14.25 -6.85
CA GLY A 90 -16.42 13.78 -8.05
C GLY A 90 -16.31 12.27 -8.28
N PHE A 91 -16.50 11.84 -9.52
CA PHE A 91 -16.43 10.45 -9.94
C PHE A 91 -15.43 10.31 -11.08
N ILE A 92 -14.72 9.19 -11.07
CA ILE A 92 -13.83 8.75 -12.14
C ILE A 92 -14.71 8.40 -13.35
N SER A 93 -14.44 9.04 -14.49
CA SER A 93 -14.98 8.63 -15.79
C SER A 93 -14.06 7.63 -16.48
N THR A 94 -12.75 7.74 -16.25
CA THR A 94 -11.76 6.87 -16.90
C THR A 94 -10.61 6.60 -15.94
N ALA A 95 -10.14 5.37 -15.87
CA ALA A 95 -8.88 5.03 -15.23
C ALA A 95 -7.99 4.24 -16.19
N ILE A 96 -6.68 4.50 -16.13
CA ILE A 96 -5.68 3.91 -17.01
C ILE A 96 -4.57 3.33 -16.15
N GLY A 97 -4.36 2.03 -16.28
CA GLY A 97 -3.31 1.28 -15.62
C GLY A 97 -2.17 1.00 -16.58
N SER A 98 -0.94 1.27 -16.16
CA SER A 98 0.27 1.01 -16.94
C SER A 98 1.48 0.75 -16.04
N PHE A 99 2.63 0.47 -16.66
CA PHE A 99 3.89 0.25 -15.94
C PHE A 99 4.92 1.30 -16.37
N ASP A 100 5.42 2.07 -15.41
CA ASP A 100 6.48 3.05 -15.65
C ASP A 100 7.86 2.39 -15.73
N SER A 101 8.02 1.25 -15.05
CA SER A 101 9.24 0.45 -15.05
C SER A 101 8.90 -1.02 -14.85
N VAL A 102 9.57 -1.89 -15.60
CA VAL A 102 9.51 -3.34 -15.48
C VAL A 102 10.96 -3.85 -15.48
N VAL A 103 11.39 -4.45 -14.39
CA VAL A 103 12.80 -4.82 -14.17
C VAL A 103 12.91 -6.28 -13.83
N ASN A 104 13.79 -7.00 -14.53
CA ASN A 104 14.07 -8.43 -14.33
C ASN A 104 12.82 -9.33 -14.40
N VAL A 105 11.74 -8.91 -15.05
CA VAL A 105 10.56 -9.76 -15.26
C VAL A 105 10.83 -10.65 -16.46
N SER A 106 11.04 -11.94 -16.20
CA SER A 106 11.38 -12.95 -17.22
C SER A 106 10.38 -14.10 -17.29
N SER A 107 9.64 -14.35 -16.20
CA SER A 107 8.57 -15.35 -16.19
C SER A 107 7.50 -15.04 -15.16
N GLU A 108 6.29 -15.49 -15.47
CA GLU A 108 5.14 -15.52 -14.59
C GLU A 108 4.46 -16.87 -14.78
N SER A 109 3.90 -17.42 -13.70
CA SER A 109 2.99 -18.57 -13.79
C SER A 109 1.97 -18.59 -12.67
N GLY A 110 0.78 -19.10 -12.97
CA GLY A 110 -0.30 -19.25 -12.01
C GLY A 110 -1.33 -20.28 -12.49
N PRO A 111 -2.12 -20.88 -11.60
CA PRO A 111 -3.24 -21.71 -12.00
C PRO A 111 -4.38 -20.86 -12.57
N ILE A 112 -5.10 -21.39 -13.57
CA ILE A 112 -6.31 -20.76 -14.10
C ILE A 112 -7.50 -21.08 -13.18
N GLY A 113 -8.22 -20.05 -12.73
CA GLY A 113 -9.38 -20.19 -11.86
C GLY A 113 -9.02 -20.66 -10.45
N ASN A 114 -7.80 -20.38 -10.00
CA ASN A 114 -7.27 -20.79 -8.69
C ASN A 114 -7.35 -22.33 -8.46
N ALA A 115 -7.19 -23.11 -9.52
CA ALA A 115 -7.24 -24.57 -9.49
C ALA A 115 -6.36 -25.21 -10.56
N GLY A 116 -5.88 -26.43 -10.30
CA GLY A 116 -5.05 -27.18 -11.24
C GLY A 116 -3.57 -26.75 -11.26
N PRO A 117 -2.79 -27.21 -12.25
CA PRO A 117 -1.37 -26.89 -12.37
C PRO A 117 -1.17 -25.42 -12.77
N ALA A 118 -0.01 -24.86 -12.42
CA ALA A 118 0.40 -23.56 -12.89
C ALA A 118 0.63 -23.57 -14.41
N VAL A 119 0.14 -22.53 -15.08
CA VAL A 119 0.31 -22.29 -16.52
C VAL A 119 1.19 -21.05 -16.68
N ALA A 120 2.16 -21.11 -17.58
CA ALA A 120 3.05 -19.98 -17.84
C ALA A 120 2.30 -18.84 -18.56
N ASN A 121 2.54 -17.60 -18.14
CA ASN A 121 1.84 -16.41 -18.63
C ASN A 121 0.32 -16.47 -18.39
N ALA A 122 -0.13 -17.13 -17.32
CA ALA A 122 -1.53 -17.19 -16.94
C ALA A 122 -1.84 -16.13 -15.86
N TYR A 123 -2.09 -14.90 -16.32
CA TYR A 123 -2.33 -13.74 -15.46
C TYR A 123 -3.49 -12.90 -15.98
N THR A 124 -3.92 -11.96 -15.15
CA THR A 124 -4.84 -10.89 -15.55
C THR A 124 -4.21 -9.53 -15.29
N LEU A 125 -4.51 -8.56 -16.15
CA LEU A 125 -4.49 -7.15 -15.74
C LEU A 125 -5.91 -6.81 -15.32
N GLN A 126 -6.05 -6.24 -14.12
CA GLN A 126 -7.37 -5.84 -13.61
C GLN A 126 -7.33 -4.36 -13.29
N MET A 127 -8.31 -3.62 -13.81
CA MET A 127 -8.67 -2.28 -13.36
C MET A 127 -10.00 -2.42 -12.63
N ASN A 128 -10.00 -2.27 -11.31
CA ASN A 128 -11.15 -2.48 -10.47
C ASN A 128 -11.68 -1.14 -9.95
N THR A 129 -13.00 -0.97 -9.95
CA THR A 129 -13.65 0.12 -9.23
C THR A 129 -13.66 -0.17 -7.72
N ASN A 130 -13.92 0.85 -6.90
CA ASN A 130 -14.45 0.61 -5.56
C ASN A 130 -15.81 -0.09 -5.61
N PHE A 131 -16.24 -0.63 -4.46
CA PHE A 131 -17.64 -1.01 -4.27
C PHE A 131 -18.49 0.26 -4.08
N PHE A 132 -19.67 0.31 -4.69
CA PHE A 132 -20.54 1.49 -4.66
C PHE A 132 -22.02 1.13 -4.57
N ALA A 133 -22.85 2.09 -4.16
CA ALA A 133 -24.30 1.92 -4.19
C ALA A 133 -24.78 1.82 -5.64
N SER A 134 -25.55 0.77 -5.96
CA SER A 134 -26.04 0.53 -7.32
C SER A 134 -27.54 0.22 -7.32
N THR A 135 -28.25 0.74 -8.32
CA THR A 135 -29.66 0.42 -8.54
C THR A 135 -29.85 -1.05 -8.94
N ALA A 136 -28.81 -1.72 -9.43
CA ALA A 136 -28.84 -3.16 -9.70
C ALA A 136 -29.07 -4.01 -8.43
N CYS A 137 -28.83 -3.43 -7.25
CA CYS A 137 -29.12 -4.05 -5.95
C CYS A 137 -30.60 -3.95 -5.52
N ALA A 138 -31.49 -3.34 -6.29
CA ALA A 138 -32.88 -3.10 -5.86
C ALA A 138 -33.68 -4.37 -5.46
N GLY A 139 -33.32 -5.53 -6.02
CA GLY A 139 -33.94 -6.82 -5.66
C GLY A 139 -33.29 -7.56 -4.48
N SER A 140 -32.21 -7.01 -3.90
CA SER A 140 -31.49 -7.60 -2.79
C SER A 140 -32.25 -7.41 -1.47
N PRO A 141 -32.42 -8.46 -0.64
CA PRO A 141 -32.88 -8.29 0.75
C PRO A 141 -31.80 -7.68 1.65
N ASN A 142 -30.54 -7.71 1.23
CA ASN A 142 -29.44 -7.10 1.96
C ASN A 142 -29.30 -5.62 1.58
N ALA A 143 -29.57 -4.73 2.54
CA ALA A 143 -29.39 -3.28 2.39
C ALA A 143 -27.92 -2.87 2.16
N GLY A 144 -26.97 -3.75 2.51
CA GLY A 144 -25.54 -3.57 2.24
C GLY A 144 -25.07 -4.10 0.88
N CYS A 145 -25.98 -4.44 -0.04
CA CYS A 145 -25.61 -4.82 -1.39
C CYS A 145 -24.93 -3.64 -2.12
N GLN A 146 -23.85 -3.94 -2.84
CA GLN A 146 -23.09 -2.95 -3.61
C GLN A 146 -22.88 -3.43 -5.05
N GLY A 147 -22.78 -2.49 -5.99
CA GLY A 147 -22.25 -2.75 -7.31
C GLY A 147 -20.73 -2.71 -7.31
N TRP A 148 -20.13 -3.51 -8.20
CA TRP A 148 -18.70 -3.51 -8.47
C TRP A 148 -18.45 -3.86 -9.93
N GLU A 149 -17.46 -3.23 -10.54
CA GLU A 149 -17.10 -3.41 -11.94
C GLU A 149 -15.59 -3.59 -12.08
N GLN A 150 -15.21 -4.53 -12.95
CA GLN A 150 -13.84 -4.86 -13.26
C GLN A 150 -13.64 -4.82 -14.76
N PHE A 151 -12.65 -4.06 -15.21
CA PHE A 151 -12.14 -4.12 -16.56
C PHE A 151 -10.95 -5.07 -16.54
N VAL A 152 -11.01 -6.12 -17.35
CA VAL A 152 -10.11 -7.26 -17.23
C VAL A 152 -9.49 -7.55 -18.58
N TYR A 153 -8.17 -7.65 -18.61
CA TYR A 153 -7.47 -8.43 -19.61
C TYR A 153 -7.05 -9.76 -18.99
N ALA A 154 -7.39 -10.88 -19.62
CA ALA A 154 -7.07 -12.22 -19.15
C ALA A 154 -6.22 -12.94 -20.20
N ASN A 155 -5.02 -13.37 -19.83
CA ASN A 155 -4.09 -14.12 -20.69
C ASN A 155 -3.99 -15.56 -20.19
N ASP A 156 -4.36 -16.54 -21.00
CA ASP A 156 -4.40 -17.96 -20.57
C ASP A 156 -3.08 -18.73 -20.80
N GLY A 157 -2.04 -18.02 -21.21
CA GLY A 157 -0.73 -18.56 -21.61
C GLY A 157 -0.60 -18.89 -23.11
N SER A 158 -1.72 -18.98 -23.82
CA SER A 158 -1.79 -19.30 -25.25
C SER A 158 -2.53 -18.24 -26.09
N SER A 159 -3.47 -17.53 -25.47
CA SER A 159 -4.28 -16.46 -26.05
C SER A 159 -4.78 -15.50 -24.96
N GLY A 160 -5.24 -14.32 -25.36
CA GLY A 160 -5.74 -13.30 -24.45
C GLY A 160 -7.11 -12.76 -24.85
N VAL A 161 -7.80 -12.16 -23.90
CA VAL A 161 -9.09 -11.49 -24.12
C VAL A 161 -9.26 -10.30 -23.18
N ALA A 162 -9.89 -9.21 -23.64
CA ALA A 162 -10.29 -8.09 -22.78
C ALA A 162 -11.82 -7.96 -22.70
N PHE A 163 -12.34 -7.82 -21.49
CA PHE A 163 -13.77 -7.81 -21.19
C PHE A 163 -14.08 -7.04 -19.89
N ILE A 164 -15.37 -6.85 -19.62
CA ILE A 164 -15.85 -6.24 -18.38
C ILE A 164 -16.60 -7.30 -17.58
N GLN A 165 -16.29 -7.42 -16.29
CA GLN A 165 -17.02 -8.27 -15.36
C GLN A 165 -17.73 -7.41 -14.31
N TYR A 166 -19.02 -7.67 -14.15
CA TYR A 166 -19.90 -6.94 -13.26
C TYR A 166 -20.28 -7.81 -12.07
N TRP A 167 -20.40 -7.20 -10.89
CA TRP A 167 -20.71 -7.88 -9.65
C TRP A 167 -21.77 -7.16 -8.82
N LEU A 168 -22.63 -7.95 -8.18
CA LEU A 168 -23.46 -7.55 -7.04
C LEU A 168 -22.88 -8.19 -5.79
N ILE A 169 -22.29 -7.36 -4.94
CA ILE A 169 -21.59 -7.75 -3.73
C ILE A 169 -22.63 -8.04 -2.63
N LYS A 170 -22.59 -9.25 -2.08
CA LYS A 170 -23.48 -9.70 -0.98
C LYS A 170 -24.97 -9.46 -1.27
N TYR A 171 -25.40 -9.79 -2.48
CA TYR A 171 -26.80 -9.74 -2.92
C TYR A 171 -27.73 -10.58 -2.02
N ASN A 172 -27.24 -11.71 -1.49
CA ASN A 172 -27.91 -12.52 -0.45
C ASN A 172 -29.34 -12.97 -0.82
N ALA A 173 -29.59 -13.16 -2.11
CA ALA A 173 -30.77 -13.78 -2.70
C ALA A 173 -30.38 -14.49 -4.01
N ALA A 174 -31.32 -15.20 -4.63
CA ALA A 174 -31.11 -15.74 -5.97
C ALA A 174 -30.81 -14.61 -6.96
N CYS A 175 -29.77 -14.77 -7.79
CA CYS A 175 -29.33 -13.71 -8.68
C CYS A 175 -30.41 -13.30 -9.69
N PRO A 176 -30.41 -12.01 -10.15
CA PRO A 176 -31.45 -11.52 -11.04
C PRO A 176 -31.62 -12.39 -12.31
N GLY A 177 -32.81 -12.93 -12.49
CA GLY A 177 -33.13 -13.82 -13.62
C GLY A 177 -33.20 -13.09 -14.97
N GLY A 178 -33.00 -13.83 -16.06
CA GLY A 178 -33.25 -13.36 -17.44
C GLY A 178 -32.18 -12.43 -18.04
N VAL A 179 -31.11 -12.09 -17.30
CA VAL A 179 -30.06 -11.15 -17.76
C VAL A 179 -28.62 -11.66 -17.57
N GLY A 180 -28.46 -12.97 -17.37
CA GLY A 180 -27.17 -13.66 -17.43
C GLY A 180 -26.29 -13.60 -16.18
N TRP A 181 -26.86 -13.34 -15.00
CA TRP A 181 -26.11 -13.38 -13.73
C TRP A 181 -25.84 -14.82 -13.28
N ASN A 182 -24.59 -15.10 -12.96
CA ASN A 182 -24.14 -16.31 -12.30
C ASN A 182 -24.13 -16.10 -10.78
N GLN A 183 -24.57 -17.12 -10.04
CA GLN A 183 -24.49 -17.13 -8.59
C GLN A 183 -23.10 -17.57 -8.12
N PHE A 184 -22.57 -16.91 -7.09
CA PHE A 184 -21.28 -17.23 -6.48
C PHE A 184 -21.36 -17.09 -4.96
N SER A 185 -20.66 -17.97 -4.24
CA SER A 185 -20.46 -17.86 -2.80
C SER A 185 -19.07 -18.39 -2.45
N PHE A 186 -18.41 -17.73 -1.50
CA PHE A 186 -17.18 -18.26 -0.92
C PHE A 186 -17.49 -19.47 -0.03
N THR A 187 -16.58 -20.44 -0.03
CA THR A 187 -16.67 -21.62 0.83
C THR A 187 -16.72 -21.19 2.29
N GLY A 188 -17.74 -21.65 3.02
CA GLY A 188 -17.95 -21.30 4.43
C GLY A 188 -18.63 -19.95 4.66
N SER A 189 -18.97 -19.19 3.60
CA SER A 189 -19.78 -17.97 3.71
C SER A 189 -21.25 -18.25 3.43
N THR A 190 -22.13 -17.53 4.12
CA THR A 190 -23.57 -17.49 3.81
C THR A 190 -23.94 -16.38 2.82
N ASP A 191 -22.99 -15.50 2.50
CA ASP A 191 -23.22 -14.42 1.54
C ASP A 191 -23.33 -14.98 0.10
N ILE A 192 -24.31 -14.47 -0.65
CA ILE A 192 -24.51 -14.77 -2.07
C ILE A 192 -24.12 -13.54 -2.87
N TYR A 193 -23.27 -13.75 -3.87
CA TYR A 193 -22.81 -12.77 -4.82
C TYR A 193 -23.38 -13.12 -6.20
N CYS A 194 -23.51 -12.12 -7.05
CA CYS A 194 -23.89 -12.31 -8.44
C CYS A 194 -22.84 -11.71 -9.34
N TRP A 195 -22.42 -12.43 -10.37
CA TRP A 195 -21.48 -11.89 -11.35
C TRP A 195 -21.91 -12.19 -12.77
N LYS A 196 -21.51 -11.35 -13.72
CA LYS A 196 -21.64 -11.62 -15.15
C LYS A 196 -20.55 -10.93 -15.93
N ASN A 197 -20.15 -11.53 -17.05
CA ASN A 197 -19.39 -10.80 -18.05
C ASN A 197 -20.34 -9.93 -18.88
N ASN A 198 -19.79 -8.92 -19.54
CA ASN A 198 -20.55 -8.10 -20.48
C ASN A 198 -21.18 -8.95 -21.59
N THR A 199 -22.32 -8.48 -22.11
CA THR A 199 -23.03 -9.17 -23.19
C THR A 199 -22.22 -9.12 -24.49
N GLY A 200 -22.30 -10.19 -25.28
CA GLY A 200 -21.62 -10.30 -26.57
C GLY A 200 -20.16 -10.73 -26.50
N GLY A 201 -19.64 -11.12 -25.33
CA GLY A 201 -18.31 -11.72 -25.20
C GLY A 201 -17.17 -10.70 -25.06
N ALA A 202 -15.94 -11.09 -25.33
CA ALA A 202 -14.73 -10.29 -25.13
C ALA A 202 -14.10 -9.86 -26.45
N VAL A 203 -13.24 -8.82 -26.45
CA VAL A 203 -12.36 -8.59 -27.60
C VAL A 203 -11.17 -9.55 -27.51
N ALA A 204 -10.88 -10.25 -28.61
CA ALA A 204 -9.75 -11.16 -28.69
C ALA A 204 -8.44 -10.37 -28.76
N VAL A 205 -7.44 -10.84 -28.01
CA VAL A 205 -6.10 -10.27 -27.96
C VAL A 205 -5.10 -11.41 -28.19
N PRO A 206 -4.06 -11.24 -29.01
CA PRO A 206 -2.97 -12.21 -29.07
C PRO A 206 -2.35 -12.45 -27.68
N ASN A 207 -1.80 -13.65 -27.45
CA ASN A 207 -1.06 -13.94 -26.22
C ASN A 207 -0.04 -12.83 -25.93
N GLN A 208 -0.07 -12.31 -24.71
CA GLN A 208 0.91 -11.33 -24.23
C GLN A 208 1.80 -12.01 -23.20
N PRO A 209 3.00 -12.51 -23.59
CA PRO A 209 3.97 -13.01 -22.62
C PRO A 209 4.25 -11.95 -21.56
N ILE A 210 4.49 -12.33 -20.31
CA ILE A 210 4.71 -11.36 -19.23
C ILE A 210 5.91 -10.45 -19.50
N THR A 211 6.86 -10.87 -20.33
CA THR A 211 7.99 -10.04 -20.77
C THR A 211 7.55 -8.83 -21.60
N ASN A 212 6.31 -8.78 -22.10
CA ASN A 212 5.76 -7.63 -22.82
C ASN A 212 5.08 -6.60 -21.90
N LEU A 213 5.10 -6.79 -20.57
CA LEU A 213 4.32 -5.99 -19.62
C LEU A 213 4.57 -4.47 -19.74
N ALA A 214 5.79 -4.05 -20.06
CA ALA A 214 6.13 -2.63 -20.24
C ALA A 214 5.35 -1.94 -21.37
N ASN A 215 4.89 -2.70 -22.36
CA ASN A 215 4.08 -2.18 -23.46
C ASN A 215 2.58 -2.22 -23.19
N LEU A 216 2.15 -2.91 -22.12
CA LEU A 216 0.75 -3.09 -21.81
C LEU A 216 0.17 -1.89 -21.05
N SER A 217 -1.06 -1.53 -21.41
CA SER A 217 -1.88 -0.57 -20.67
C SER A 217 -3.34 -1.00 -20.73
N LEU A 218 -4.06 -0.86 -19.62
CA LEU A 218 -5.47 -1.22 -19.51
C LEU A 218 -6.30 0.00 -19.07
N THR A 219 -7.27 0.34 -19.90
CA THR A 219 -8.20 1.44 -19.66
C THR A 219 -9.59 0.90 -19.33
N GLY A 220 -10.17 1.40 -18.24
CA GLY A 220 -11.59 1.34 -17.97
C GLY A 220 -12.22 2.71 -18.17
N ASP A 221 -13.31 2.80 -18.92
CA ASP A 221 -14.06 4.02 -19.18
C ASP A 221 -15.54 3.79 -18.87
N VAL A 222 -16.18 4.71 -18.16
CA VAL A 222 -17.58 4.65 -17.77
C VAL A 222 -18.31 5.90 -18.24
N GLY A 223 -19.52 5.73 -18.74
CA GLY A 223 -20.31 6.86 -19.23
C GLY A 223 -21.77 6.49 -19.49
N GLY A 224 -22.58 7.52 -19.71
CA GLY A 224 -24.02 7.35 -20.00
C GLY A 224 -24.30 6.54 -21.28
N GLY A 225 -23.33 6.44 -22.20
CA GLY A 225 -23.40 5.65 -23.43
C GLY A 225 -23.07 4.16 -23.26
N GLY A 226 -22.59 3.75 -22.08
CA GLY A 226 -22.06 2.41 -21.80
C GLY A 226 -20.60 2.49 -21.35
N ASP A 227 -20.14 1.48 -20.63
CA ASP A 227 -18.75 1.37 -20.21
C ASP A 227 -17.91 0.74 -21.33
N SER A 228 -16.59 0.89 -21.28
CA SER A 228 -15.67 0.20 -22.18
C SER A 228 -14.38 -0.19 -21.50
N VAL A 229 -13.83 -1.33 -21.93
CA VAL A 229 -12.45 -1.73 -21.65
C VAL A 229 -11.62 -1.55 -22.91
N THR A 230 -10.40 -1.04 -22.77
CA THR A 230 -9.42 -1.01 -23.86
C THR A 230 -8.06 -1.48 -23.35
N LEU A 231 -7.51 -2.51 -23.99
CA LEU A 231 -6.13 -2.95 -23.79
C LEU A 231 -5.26 -2.40 -24.90
N PHE A 232 -4.07 -1.91 -24.56
CA PHE A 232 -3.01 -1.59 -25.50
C PHE A 232 -1.87 -2.59 -25.34
N ASP A 233 -1.31 -3.08 -26.45
CA ASP A 233 -0.12 -3.95 -26.45
C ASP A 233 1.18 -3.24 -26.86
N GLY A 234 1.11 -1.91 -27.01
CA GLY A 234 2.17 -1.04 -27.52
C GLY A 234 1.78 -0.43 -28.87
N SER A 235 1.37 -1.25 -29.84
CA SER A 235 1.06 -0.83 -31.21
C SER A 235 -0.40 -0.99 -31.60
N THR A 236 -1.16 -1.83 -30.91
CA THR A 236 -2.56 -2.12 -31.22
C THR A 236 -3.41 -1.89 -29.98
N ALA A 237 -4.58 -1.28 -30.19
CA ALA A 237 -5.62 -1.10 -29.20
C ALA A 237 -6.71 -2.13 -29.44
N TYR A 238 -7.16 -2.81 -28.39
CA TYR A 238 -8.25 -3.79 -28.42
C TYR A 238 -9.33 -3.31 -27.48
N SER A 239 -10.53 -3.02 -27.99
CA SER A 239 -11.59 -2.40 -27.21
C SER A 239 -12.87 -3.22 -27.24
N LYS A 240 -13.55 -3.26 -26.09
CA LYS A 240 -14.88 -3.85 -25.93
C LYS A 240 -15.81 -2.89 -25.20
N VAL A 241 -16.91 -2.52 -25.86
CA VAL A 241 -18.00 -1.74 -25.26
C VAL A 241 -18.96 -2.67 -24.50
N GLY A 242 -19.23 -2.34 -23.25
CA GLY A 242 -19.99 -3.12 -22.27
C GLY A 242 -21.48 -2.80 -22.13
N ASP A 243 -22.03 -3.28 -21.02
CA ASP A 243 -23.47 -3.28 -20.72
C ASP A 243 -23.90 -2.11 -19.82
N ASN A 244 -23.00 -1.55 -19.01
CA ASN A 244 -23.34 -0.67 -17.88
C ASN A 244 -24.30 -1.31 -16.88
N ALA A 245 -24.01 -2.57 -16.52
CA ALA A 245 -24.92 -3.41 -15.72
C ALA A 245 -25.04 -2.97 -14.26
N VAL A 246 -24.09 -2.19 -13.74
CA VAL A 246 -24.06 -1.73 -12.35
C VAL A 246 -24.01 -0.20 -12.20
N ASN A 247 -23.91 0.58 -13.29
CA ASN A 247 -23.84 2.04 -13.24
C ASN A 247 -22.63 2.60 -12.49
N ALA A 248 -21.42 2.13 -12.83
CA ALA A 248 -20.18 2.55 -12.18
C ALA A 248 -19.94 4.08 -12.25
N ALA A 249 -20.39 4.75 -13.32
CA ALA A 249 -20.30 6.21 -13.45
C ALA A 249 -20.94 6.99 -12.30
N ALA A 250 -21.87 6.39 -11.55
CA ALA A 250 -22.54 7.03 -10.41
C ALA A 250 -21.82 6.83 -9.07
N GLY A 251 -20.75 6.04 -9.01
CA GLY A 251 -20.13 5.63 -7.75
C GLY A 251 -18.63 5.33 -7.79
N TRP A 252 -17.98 5.40 -8.94
CA TRP A 252 -16.56 5.12 -9.07
C TRP A 252 -15.72 6.31 -8.60
N THR A 253 -15.04 6.17 -7.48
CA THR A 253 -14.18 7.21 -6.87
C THR A 253 -12.76 6.72 -6.60
N THR A 254 -12.55 5.41 -6.59
CA THR A 254 -11.25 4.79 -6.32
C THR A 254 -10.97 3.70 -7.35
N ALA A 255 -9.77 3.73 -7.94
CA ALA A 255 -9.31 2.77 -8.94
C ALA A 255 -8.12 1.97 -8.42
N GLU A 256 -8.24 0.65 -8.45
CA GLU A 256 -7.16 -0.31 -8.21
C GLU A 256 -6.70 -0.85 -9.56
N PHE A 257 -5.39 -0.92 -9.79
CA PHE A 257 -4.84 -1.55 -10.98
C PHE A 257 -3.57 -2.32 -10.65
N ASN A 258 -3.51 -3.58 -11.10
CA ASN A 258 -2.28 -4.35 -11.09
C ASN A 258 -2.35 -5.61 -12.00
N VAL A 259 -1.26 -6.38 -12.02
CA VAL A 259 -1.17 -7.76 -12.49
C VAL A 259 -1.56 -8.71 -11.37
N PHE A 260 -2.53 -9.57 -11.64
CA PHE A 260 -3.01 -10.57 -10.68
C PHE A 260 -3.12 -11.96 -11.32
N GLY A 261 -3.37 -12.98 -10.51
CA GLY A 261 -3.63 -14.34 -10.99
C GLY A 261 -4.85 -14.42 -11.92
N TYR A 262 -4.93 -15.49 -12.71
CA TYR A 262 -6.03 -15.68 -13.64
C TYR A 262 -7.31 -16.16 -12.92
N GLY A 263 -8.17 -15.22 -12.53
CA GLY A 263 -9.47 -15.49 -11.91
C GLY A 263 -9.40 -16.27 -10.61
N GLY A 264 -10.56 -16.73 -10.15
CA GLY A 264 -10.69 -17.43 -8.89
C GLY A 264 -11.84 -18.42 -8.85
N ASN A 265 -12.09 -18.91 -7.64
CA ASN A 265 -13.18 -19.82 -7.34
C ASN A 265 -13.69 -19.57 -5.92
N SER A 266 -14.56 -20.44 -5.41
CA SER A 266 -15.14 -20.31 -4.07
C SER A 266 -14.13 -20.29 -2.92
N LEU A 267 -12.86 -20.66 -3.13
CA LEU A 267 -11.79 -20.58 -2.14
C LEU A 267 -11.02 -19.24 -2.17
N GLY A 268 -11.28 -18.38 -3.17
CA GLY A 268 -10.59 -17.10 -3.35
C GLY A 268 -10.02 -16.91 -4.76
N GLY A 269 -9.29 -15.81 -4.95
CA GLY A 269 -8.59 -15.48 -6.20
C GLY A 269 -7.26 -16.22 -6.37
N GLY A 270 -6.84 -16.36 -7.62
CA GLY A 270 -5.56 -16.93 -8.01
C GLY A 270 -4.38 -16.00 -7.73
N THR A 271 -3.16 -16.51 -7.95
CA THR A 271 -1.92 -15.77 -7.75
C THR A 271 -1.06 -15.80 -9.00
N ALA A 272 -0.66 -14.62 -9.50
CA ALA A 272 0.39 -14.48 -10.51
C ALA A 272 1.75 -14.57 -9.82
N SER A 273 2.55 -15.58 -10.17
CA SER A 273 3.84 -15.84 -9.52
C SER A 273 4.99 -15.44 -10.43
N PHE A 274 5.61 -14.30 -10.13
CA PHE A 274 6.77 -13.76 -10.84
C PHE A 274 8.08 -14.45 -10.40
N ASN A 275 9.07 -14.42 -11.29
CA ASN A 275 10.43 -14.88 -10.97
C ASN A 275 11.10 -14.03 -9.88
N SER A 276 12.08 -14.61 -9.20
CA SER A 276 12.93 -13.89 -8.24
C SER A 276 13.63 -12.71 -8.91
N GLY A 277 13.72 -11.59 -8.18
CA GLY A 277 14.33 -10.35 -8.64
C GLY A 277 13.41 -9.46 -9.48
N ALA A 278 12.19 -9.91 -9.79
CA ALA A 278 11.18 -9.11 -10.48
C ALA A 278 10.81 -7.87 -9.66
N ALA A 279 10.69 -6.74 -10.36
CA ALA A 279 10.23 -5.47 -9.80
C ALA A 279 9.40 -4.69 -10.83
N LEU A 280 8.33 -4.07 -10.36
CA LEU A 280 7.37 -3.29 -11.14
C LEU A 280 7.21 -1.90 -10.52
N THR A 281 7.08 -0.88 -11.36
CA THR A 281 6.53 0.42 -10.96
C THR A 281 5.19 0.59 -11.65
N VAL A 282 4.13 0.38 -10.88
CA VAL A 282 2.75 0.41 -11.35
C VAL A 282 2.25 1.84 -11.33
N ARG A 283 1.52 2.26 -12.36
CA ARG A 283 0.88 3.58 -12.48
C ARG A 283 -0.62 3.42 -12.69
N THR A 284 -1.40 4.14 -11.90
CA THR A 284 -2.85 4.27 -12.04
C THR A 284 -3.21 5.73 -12.26
N ARG A 285 -3.59 6.09 -13.48
CA ARG A 285 -4.04 7.44 -13.85
C ARG A 285 -5.55 7.53 -13.83
N THR A 286 -6.10 8.56 -13.19
CA THR A 286 -7.55 8.77 -13.03
C THR A 286 -7.99 10.04 -13.75
N ILE A 287 -9.07 9.97 -14.51
CA ILE A 287 -9.73 11.10 -15.16
C ILE A 287 -11.11 11.27 -14.51
N TYR A 288 -11.33 12.42 -13.88
CA TYR A 288 -12.54 12.69 -13.09
C TYR A 288 -13.05 14.14 -13.24
N GLY A 289 -12.53 14.87 -14.24
CA GLY A 289 -12.81 16.30 -14.48
C GLY A 289 -11.96 17.29 -13.66
N GLY A 290 -11.22 16.82 -12.64
CA GLY A 290 -10.25 17.63 -11.90
C GLY A 290 -8.79 17.35 -12.26
N THR A 291 -7.88 18.14 -11.68
CA THR A 291 -6.41 18.04 -11.88
C THR A 291 -5.64 17.79 -10.58
N ALA A 292 -6.32 17.76 -9.44
CA ALA A 292 -5.68 17.53 -8.15
C ALA A 292 -5.21 16.08 -8.05
N ALA A 293 -4.04 15.89 -7.42
CA ALA A 293 -3.47 14.57 -7.19
C ALA A 293 -4.47 13.62 -6.50
N PRO A 294 -4.49 12.33 -6.87
CA PRO A 294 -5.27 11.35 -6.14
C PRO A 294 -4.69 11.14 -4.73
N LEU A 295 -5.55 10.71 -3.81
CA LEU A 295 -5.15 10.16 -2.52
C LEU A 295 -4.69 8.72 -2.73
N CYS A 296 -3.62 8.33 -2.03
CA CYS A 296 -3.27 6.93 -1.86
C CYS A 296 -4.25 6.29 -0.87
N VAL A 297 -4.80 5.13 -1.19
CA VAL A 297 -5.61 4.32 -0.27
C VAL A 297 -5.06 2.90 -0.19
N ALA A 298 -4.74 2.42 1.01
CA ALA A 298 -4.18 1.11 1.30
C ALA A 298 -5.28 0.03 1.29
N THR A 299 -5.81 -0.24 0.11
CA THR A 299 -6.95 -1.14 -0.09
C THR A 299 -6.94 -1.70 -1.49
N GLY A 300 -7.48 -2.91 -1.65
CA GLY A 300 -7.72 -3.55 -2.94
C GLY A 300 -9.09 -4.22 -3.00
N PHE A 301 -9.67 -4.41 -4.18
CA PHE A 301 -11.06 -4.86 -4.35
C PHE A 301 -11.17 -6.28 -4.89
N THR A 302 -10.15 -6.75 -5.61
CA THR A 302 -10.05 -8.14 -6.11
C THR A 302 -9.54 -9.11 -5.03
N ALA A 303 -9.90 -10.39 -5.12
CA ALA A 303 -9.31 -11.45 -4.28
C ALA A 303 -8.05 -12.06 -4.89
N GLU A 304 -7.78 -11.77 -6.15
CA GLU A 304 -6.59 -12.20 -6.86
C GLU A 304 -5.37 -11.45 -6.32
N LYS A 305 -4.20 -12.07 -6.47
CA LYS A 305 -2.94 -11.60 -5.91
C LYS A 305 -1.81 -11.73 -6.92
N ASN A 306 -0.68 -11.12 -6.59
CA ASN A 306 0.62 -11.53 -7.09
C ASN A 306 1.55 -11.92 -5.91
N ASN A 307 2.76 -12.39 -6.19
CA ASN A 307 3.74 -12.77 -5.17
C ASN A 307 4.75 -11.65 -4.84
N LEU A 308 4.49 -10.41 -5.25
CA LEU A 308 5.33 -9.25 -4.98
C LEU A 308 4.89 -8.58 -3.67
N SER A 309 5.80 -7.77 -3.11
CA SER A 309 5.60 -6.97 -1.90
C SER A 309 5.96 -5.52 -2.18
N PHE A 310 5.36 -4.59 -1.46
CA PHE A 310 5.64 -3.16 -1.66
C PHE A 310 7.13 -2.82 -1.45
N GLY A 311 7.70 -2.17 -2.46
CA GLY A 311 9.06 -1.66 -2.45
C GLY A 311 9.11 -0.16 -2.14
N THR A 312 10.32 0.38 -2.01
CA THR A 312 10.55 1.82 -1.83
C THR A 312 10.85 2.52 -3.17
N PRO A 313 10.49 3.80 -3.36
CA PRO A 313 9.85 4.70 -2.38
C PRO A 313 8.36 4.39 -2.16
N ALA A 314 7.81 4.94 -1.08
CA ALA A 314 6.37 4.90 -0.81
C ALA A 314 5.57 5.53 -1.98
N PRO A 315 4.29 5.18 -2.15
CA PRO A 315 3.49 5.70 -3.26
C PRO A 315 3.47 7.22 -3.32
N MET A 316 3.57 7.75 -4.53
CA MET A 316 3.56 9.19 -4.75
C MET A 316 2.60 9.56 -5.89
N PRO A 317 1.87 10.67 -5.75
CA PRO A 317 1.15 11.25 -6.87
C PRO A 317 2.15 11.84 -7.87
N THR A 318 1.90 11.68 -9.16
CA THR A 318 2.84 12.15 -10.20
C THR A 318 2.18 12.77 -11.42
N SER A 319 3.00 13.49 -12.20
CA SER A 319 2.65 14.01 -13.53
C SER A 319 3.08 13.04 -14.65
N PRO A 320 2.39 13.00 -15.82
CA PRO A 320 1.12 13.68 -16.11
C PRO A 320 -0.02 13.16 -15.23
N GLY A 321 -0.63 14.06 -14.48
CA GLY A 321 -1.58 13.74 -13.40
C GLY A 321 -3.03 14.02 -13.80
N PRO A 322 -4.00 13.52 -13.02
CA PRO A 322 -3.81 12.86 -11.73
C PRO A 322 -3.48 11.36 -11.83
N ALA A 323 -2.38 10.93 -11.22
CA ALA A 323 -1.98 9.51 -11.18
C ALA A 323 -1.30 9.15 -9.87
N MET A 324 -1.51 7.92 -9.40
CA MET A 324 -0.72 7.29 -8.33
C MET A 324 0.30 6.32 -8.91
N MET A 325 1.47 6.24 -8.29
CA MET A 325 2.45 5.20 -8.58
C MET A 325 2.89 4.49 -7.31
N PHE A 326 3.20 3.21 -7.42
CA PHE A 326 3.82 2.42 -6.36
C PHE A 326 4.82 1.42 -6.93
N VAL A 327 5.78 1.01 -6.11
CA VAL A 327 6.76 -0.02 -6.44
C VAL A 327 6.35 -1.31 -5.75
N GLU A 328 6.44 -2.42 -6.46
CA GLU A 328 6.35 -3.75 -5.91
C GLU A 328 7.46 -4.63 -6.47
N ASP A 329 8.03 -5.48 -5.62
CA ASP A 329 9.13 -6.36 -6.00
C ASP A 329 9.20 -7.61 -5.11
N THR A 330 10.06 -8.55 -5.47
CA THR A 330 10.22 -9.81 -4.71
C THR A 330 10.99 -9.71 -3.39
N VAL A 331 11.62 -8.56 -3.11
CA VAL A 331 12.37 -8.29 -1.88
C VAL A 331 11.50 -7.55 -0.86
N GLY A 332 10.61 -6.68 -1.34
CA GLY A 332 9.86 -5.71 -0.56
C GLY A 332 10.77 -4.66 0.04
N GLY A 333 10.35 -4.12 1.19
CA GLY A 333 11.13 -3.16 1.97
C GLY A 333 10.37 -1.89 2.33
N ALA A 334 9.23 -1.63 1.68
CA ALA A 334 8.27 -0.69 2.25
C ALA A 334 7.67 -1.31 3.51
N SER A 335 7.67 -0.55 4.60
CA SER A 335 7.01 -0.99 5.82
C SER A 335 5.49 -1.02 5.64
N MET A 336 4.90 -0.21 4.75
CA MET A 336 3.45 -0.03 4.62
C MET A 336 3.06 0.42 3.19
N ASN A 337 1.77 0.32 2.87
CA ASN A 337 1.25 0.50 1.52
C ASN A 337 1.27 1.96 1.06
N CYS A 338 0.79 2.93 1.87
CA CYS A 338 0.68 4.34 1.44
C CYS A 338 1.74 5.27 2.04
N ALA A 339 1.70 5.49 3.34
CA ALA A 339 2.72 6.26 4.05
C ALA A 339 2.91 5.67 5.43
N ALA A 340 4.12 5.82 5.96
CA ALA A 340 4.49 5.25 7.23
C ALA A 340 5.34 6.21 8.04
N ALA A 341 5.22 6.06 9.36
CA ALA A 341 6.10 6.61 10.35
C ALA A 341 6.76 5.48 11.14
N SER A 342 7.79 5.76 11.92
CA SER A 342 8.41 4.75 12.79
C SER A 342 9.09 5.34 14.01
N THR A 343 9.21 4.54 15.07
CA THR A 343 10.26 4.71 16.08
C THR A 343 11.15 3.47 16.09
N ILE A 344 12.45 3.68 15.91
CA ILE A 344 13.43 2.59 15.80
C ILE A 344 14.59 2.82 16.77
N GLY A 345 15.21 1.72 17.21
CA GLY A 345 16.44 1.77 17.99
C GLY A 345 16.27 2.46 19.33
N ASP A 346 17.24 3.30 19.70
CA ASP A 346 17.17 4.21 20.83
C ASP A 346 16.27 5.43 20.54
N VAL A 347 15.01 5.14 20.20
CA VAL A 347 13.92 6.08 19.85
C VAL A 347 14.37 7.20 18.90
N HIS A 348 14.75 6.78 17.68
CA HIS A 348 14.73 7.65 16.51
C HIS A 348 13.32 7.72 15.94
N ALA A 349 12.69 8.89 16.03
CA ALA A 349 11.36 9.14 15.48
C ALA A 349 11.47 9.57 14.01
N HIS A 350 10.69 8.90 13.16
CA HIS A 350 10.49 9.24 11.76
C HIS A 350 9.02 9.50 11.53
N THR A 351 8.65 10.76 11.29
CA THR A 351 7.25 11.14 11.10
C THR A 351 6.73 10.73 9.73
N VAL A 352 5.41 10.71 9.58
CA VAL A 352 4.75 10.32 8.32
C VAL A 352 5.12 11.22 7.13
N ALA A 353 5.45 12.50 7.38
CA ALA A 353 5.89 13.43 6.33
C ALA A 353 7.43 13.36 6.08
N GLY A 354 8.15 12.48 6.77
CA GLY A 354 9.57 12.21 6.54
C GLY A 354 10.55 13.05 7.38
N LEU A 355 10.11 13.60 8.52
CA LEU A 355 11.00 14.26 9.49
C LEU A 355 11.68 13.19 10.35
N ALA A 356 13.00 13.22 10.46
CA ALA A 356 13.76 12.44 11.45
C ALA A 356 14.13 13.31 12.66
N TYR A 357 13.95 12.81 13.87
CA TYR A 357 14.46 13.45 15.10
C TYR A 357 14.59 12.43 16.25
N ASP A 358 15.44 12.72 17.23
CA ASP A 358 15.67 11.84 18.38
C ASP A 358 14.80 12.24 19.58
N PHE A 359 14.22 11.26 20.27
CA PHE A 359 13.30 11.51 21.38
C PHE A 359 13.51 10.55 22.56
N GLN A 360 14.43 10.92 23.47
CA GLN A 360 14.91 10.04 24.55
C GLN A 360 14.09 10.12 25.85
N ALA A 361 12.87 10.66 25.80
CA ALA A 361 12.03 10.77 26.99
C ALA A 361 11.50 9.39 27.42
N VAL A 362 11.32 9.19 28.73
CA VAL A 362 10.89 7.94 29.35
C VAL A 362 9.46 8.07 29.82
N GLY A 363 8.58 7.14 29.46
CA GLY A 363 7.15 7.16 29.78
C GLY A 363 6.30 6.50 28.69
N ASP A 364 4.98 6.55 28.85
CA ASP A 364 4.04 6.14 27.80
C ASP A 364 3.73 7.37 26.93
N PHE A 365 3.84 7.25 25.61
CA PHE A 365 3.65 8.35 24.67
C PHE A 365 2.68 7.98 23.55
N GLU A 366 1.90 8.97 23.12
CA GLU A 366 1.09 8.88 21.92
C GLU A 366 1.97 9.08 20.68
N LEU A 367 2.18 7.99 19.93
CA LEU A 367 2.95 8.04 18.69
C LEU A 367 2.13 8.63 17.56
N ALA A 368 0.92 8.13 17.34
CA ALA A 368 0.11 8.51 16.18
C ALA A 368 -1.39 8.43 16.47
N GLN A 369 -2.13 9.46 16.06
CA GLN A 369 -3.60 9.48 16.03
C GLN A 369 -4.09 9.85 14.63
N VAL A 370 -5.00 9.06 14.09
CA VAL A 370 -5.72 9.32 12.83
C VAL A 370 -7.21 9.17 13.07
N GLY A 371 -7.92 10.28 13.05
CA GLY A 371 -9.34 10.30 13.42
C GLY A 371 -9.58 9.81 14.86
N PRO A 372 -10.82 9.42 15.19
CA PRO A 372 -11.15 8.89 16.52
C PRO A 372 -10.83 7.39 16.67
N ASP A 373 -10.63 6.68 15.57
CA ASP A 373 -10.63 5.22 15.55
C ASP A 373 -9.22 4.62 15.53
N PHE A 374 -8.18 5.36 15.14
CA PHE A 374 -6.82 4.84 15.09
C PHE A 374 -5.88 5.62 16.02
N GLU A 375 -5.37 4.93 17.05
CA GLU A 375 -4.38 5.47 17.99
C GLU A 375 -3.24 4.46 18.18
N VAL A 376 -2.02 4.95 18.41
CA VAL A 376 -0.82 4.13 18.63
C VAL A 376 0.00 4.74 19.75
N GLN A 377 0.32 3.93 20.75
CA GLN A 377 1.12 4.32 21.90
C GLN A 377 2.36 3.45 22.04
N ALA A 378 3.44 4.04 22.56
CA ALA A 378 4.65 3.31 22.91
C ALA A 378 5.12 3.64 24.33
N ARG A 379 5.70 2.65 25.00
CA ARG A 379 6.34 2.78 26.31
C ARG A 379 7.83 2.90 26.09
N HIS A 380 8.39 4.06 26.35
CA HIS A 380 9.83 4.28 26.35
C HIS A 380 10.40 4.00 27.74
N VAL A 381 11.47 3.21 27.81
CA VAL A 381 12.22 2.90 29.04
C VAL A 381 13.66 3.36 28.94
N SER A 382 14.25 3.78 30.07
CA SER A 382 15.63 4.28 30.11
C SER A 382 16.66 3.17 29.87
N GLY A 383 17.76 3.51 29.18
CA GLY A 383 18.97 2.70 29.09
C GLY A 383 19.88 2.77 30.32
N ALA A 384 19.47 3.47 31.39
CA ALA A 384 20.22 3.57 32.64
C ALA A 384 20.49 2.19 33.29
N PRO A 385 21.60 2.03 34.03
CA PRO A 385 22.62 3.04 34.30
C PRO A 385 23.65 3.24 33.19
N THR A 386 23.67 2.36 32.18
CA THR A 386 24.71 2.36 31.13
C THR A 386 24.53 3.52 30.15
N TRP A 387 23.29 3.81 29.74
CA TRP A 387 22.95 4.85 28.78
C TRP A 387 21.78 5.69 29.33
N PRO A 388 22.01 6.52 30.37
CA PRO A 388 20.93 7.19 31.10
C PRO A 388 20.20 8.29 30.30
N ASP A 389 20.83 8.80 29.23
CA ASP A 389 20.25 9.79 28.33
C ASP A 389 19.69 9.16 27.03
N ALA A 390 19.58 7.82 26.97
CA ALA A 390 18.94 7.09 25.89
C ALA A 390 17.71 6.31 26.41
N SER A 391 16.73 6.07 25.53
CA SER A 391 15.56 5.25 25.81
C SER A 391 15.24 4.33 24.64
N VAL A 392 14.45 3.28 24.88
CA VAL A 392 13.99 2.32 23.86
C VAL A 392 12.51 2.01 24.04
N ASN A 393 11.81 1.58 22.99
CA ASN A 393 10.44 1.07 23.14
C ASN A 393 10.46 -0.31 23.83
N GLN A 394 9.61 -0.49 24.84
CA GLN A 394 9.42 -1.77 25.55
C GLN A 394 8.02 -2.37 25.35
N ALA A 395 7.04 -1.56 24.97
CA ALA A 395 5.69 -2.00 24.65
C ALA A 395 5.08 -1.09 23.59
N ILE A 396 4.32 -1.67 22.67
CA ILE A 396 3.56 -0.98 21.64
C ILE A 396 2.10 -1.37 21.77
N GLY A 397 1.19 -0.41 21.74
CA GLY A 397 -0.25 -0.62 21.82
C GLY A 397 -0.96 0.16 20.74
N THR A 398 -2.01 -0.40 20.16
CA THR A 398 -2.86 0.29 19.20
C THR A 398 -4.33 0.07 19.49
N ARG A 399 -5.13 1.10 19.26
CA ARG A 399 -6.59 1.01 19.18
C ARG A 399 -7.00 1.21 17.72
N MET A 400 -7.87 0.32 17.25
CA MET A 400 -8.49 0.32 15.92
C MET A 400 -10.00 0.15 16.10
N GLY A 401 -10.73 1.27 16.12
CA GLY A 401 -12.11 1.36 16.56
C GLY A 401 -12.24 0.90 18.02
N ASN A 402 -12.98 -0.19 18.23
CA ASN A 402 -13.17 -0.78 19.57
C ASN A 402 -12.14 -1.89 19.90
N THR A 403 -11.28 -2.26 18.95
CA THR A 403 -10.28 -3.30 19.16
C THR A 403 -8.99 -2.70 19.69
N THR A 404 -8.40 -3.35 20.68
CA THR A 404 -7.08 -2.99 21.21
C THR A 404 -6.10 -4.15 21.05
N VAL A 405 -4.90 -3.84 20.59
CA VAL A 405 -3.82 -4.82 20.44
C VAL A 405 -2.55 -4.27 21.07
N THR A 406 -1.92 -5.02 21.95
CA THR A 406 -0.69 -4.64 22.63
C THR A 406 0.37 -5.73 22.47
N VAL A 407 1.58 -5.33 22.09
CA VAL A 407 2.78 -6.18 22.02
C VAL A 407 3.76 -5.72 23.08
N CYS A 408 4.04 -6.58 24.05
CA CYS A 408 4.99 -6.33 25.13
C CYS A 408 6.36 -6.94 24.83
N SER A 409 7.42 -6.41 25.45
CA SER A 409 8.73 -7.08 25.52
C SER A 409 8.62 -8.53 26.02
N GLY A 410 9.52 -9.41 25.56
CA GLY A 410 9.35 -10.87 25.72
C GLY A 410 8.30 -11.44 24.75
N PRO A 411 8.28 -10.92 23.51
CA PRO A 411 7.15 -10.73 22.60
C PRO A 411 5.82 -11.37 23.04
N ARG A 412 5.09 -10.71 23.95
CA ARG A 412 3.76 -11.15 24.38
C ARG A 412 2.67 -10.32 23.72
N LEU A 413 1.78 -10.99 23.00
CA LEU A 413 0.61 -10.41 22.37
C LEU A 413 -0.59 -10.40 23.32
N VAL A 414 -1.29 -9.26 23.38
CA VAL A 414 -2.55 -9.07 24.08
C VAL A 414 -3.57 -8.47 23.11
N VAL A 415 -4.75 -9.07 23.01
CA VAL A 415 -5.87 -8.59 22.18
C VAL A 415 -7.08 -8.41 23.09
N ASP A 416 -7.66 -7.20 23.10
CA ASP A 416 -8.81 -6.82 23.94
C ASP A 416 -8.61 -7.22 25.41
N GLY A 417 -7.42 -6.92 25.93
CA GLY A 417 -7.02 -7.20 27.32
C GLY A 417 -6.70 -8.67 27.61
N ARG A 418 -6.80 -9.58 26.64
CA ARG A 418 -6.55 -11.02 26.82
C ARG A 418 -5.23 -11.42 26.17
N GLY A 419 -4.41 -12.19 26.90
CA GLY A 419 -3.18 -12.76 26.33
C GLY A 419 -3.51 -13.73 25.20
N VAL A 420 -2.84 -13.57 24.06
CA VAL A 420 -3.04 -14.40 22.87
C VAL A 420 -1.72 -15.03 22.47
N ARG A 421 -1.76 -16.32 22.11
CA ARG A 421 -0.64 -17.00 21.47
C ARG A 421 -0.91 -17.08 19.97
N LEU A 422 -0.12 -16.36 19.19
CA LEU A 422 -0.18 -16.39 17.74
C LEU A 422 1.05 -17.16 17.21
N PRO A 423 0.87 -18.32 16.55
CA PRO A 423 1.99 -19.01 15.91
C PRO A 423 2.54 -18.23 14.71
N GLU A 424 3.81 -18.44 14.40
CA GLU A 424 4.46 -17.90 13.20
C GLU A 424 3.70 -18.30 11.92
N GLY A 425 3.54 -17.34 10.99
CA GLY A 425 2.82 -17.51 9.72
C GLY A 425 1.30 -17.58 9.87
N ARG A 426 0.73 -17.13 10.98
CA ARG A 426 -0.72 -17.15 11.23
C ARG A 426 -1.30 -15.76 11.40
N THR A 427 -2.58 -15.66 11.05
CA THR A 427 -3.41 -14.46 11.18
C THR A 427 -4.63 -14.78 12.03
N ILE A 428 -5.01 -13.84 12.89
CA ILE A 428 -6.30 -13.80 13.59
C ILE A 428 -7.10 -12.65 12.98
N SER A 429 -8.22 -12.98 12.36
CA SER A 429 -9.19 -11.99 11.88
C SER A 429 -10.28 -11.79 12.93
N LEU A 430 -10.41 -10.55 13.41
CA LEU A 430 -11.39 -10.18 14.42
C LEU A 430 -12.68 -9.70 13.76
N ALA A 431 -13.81 -9.81 14.47
CA ALA A 431 -15.12 -9.40 13.96
C ALA A 431 -15.21 -7.89 13.66
N SER A 432 -14.32 -7.08 14.24
CA SER A 432 -14.15 -5.66 13.95
C SER A 432 -13.54 -5.38 12.56
N GLY A 433 -13.05 -6.40 11.86
CA GLY A 433 -12.28 -6.25 10.62
C GLY A 433 -10.80 -5.96 10.85
N VAL A 434 -10.31 -6.08 12.10
CA VAL A 434 -8.89 -6.00 12.42
C VAL A 434 -8.23 -7.37 12.26
N ASP A 435 -7.17 -7.42 11.46
CA ASP A 435 -6.32 -8.59 11.31
C ASP A 435 -5.06 -8.44 12.17
N VAL A 436 -4.67 -9.52 12.87
CA VAL A 436 -3.42 -9.61 13.63
C VAL A 436 -2.61 -10.79 13.10
N THR A 437 -1.48 -10.51 12.47
CA THR A 437 -0.59 -11.49 11.84
C THR A 437 0.76 -11.53 12.54
N LEU A 438 1.34 -12.73 12.67
CA LEU A 438 2.76 -12.90 13.04
C LEU A 438 3.49 -13.52 11.85
N ALA A 439 4.43 -12.79 11.26
CA ALA A 439 5.20 -13.24 10.11
C ALA A 439 6.62 -12.65 10.11
N GLY A 440 7.63 -13.47 9.85
CA GLY A 440 9.03 -13.11 9.99
C GLY A 440 9.40 -12.70 11.42
N GLY A 441 8.67 -13.17 12.44
CA GLY A 441 8.80 -12.67 13.81
C GLY A 441 8.25 -11.26 14.06
N VAL A 442 7.62 -10.63 13.06
CA VAL A 442 7.00 -9.30 13.15
C VAL A 442 5.50 -9.44 13.39
N TYR A 443 4.98 -8.71 14.38
CA TYR A 443 3.53 -8.58 14.58
C TYR A 443 3.00 -7.47 13.68
N ILE A 444 1.98 -7.79 12.88
CA ILE A 444 1.35 -6.88 11.92
C ILE A 444 -0.12 -6.79 12.28
N VAL A 445 -0.58 -5.60 12.65
CA VAL A 445 -1.98 -5.32 12.96
C VAL A 445 -2.51 -4.38 11.89
N THR A 446 -3.64 -4.69 11.26
CA THR A 446 -4.23 -3.87 10.18
C THR A 446 -5.75 -3.77 10.35
N ASP A 447 -6.30 -2.56 10.25
CA ASP A 447 -7.76 -2.33 10.29
C ASP A 447 -8.42 -2.40 8.90
N ALA A 448 -9.75 -2.28 8.85
CA ALA A 448 -10.52 -2.26 7.61
C ALA A 448 -10.18 -1.08 6.67
N SER A 449 -9.72 0.05 7.23
CA SER A 449 -9.35 1.27 6.51
C SER A 449 -7.92 1.23 5.95
N GLY A 450 -7.12 0.21 6.31
CA GLY A 450 -5.73 0.05 5.90
C GLY A 450 -4.71 0.71 6.83
N ASN A 451 -5.15 1.29 7.96
CA ASN A 451 -4.19 1.71 8.99
C ASN A 451 -3.54 0.47 9.58
N SER A 452 -2.26 0.58 9.92
CA SER A 452 -1.47 -0.58 10.32
C SER A 452 -0.38 -0.27 11.32
N VAL A 453 -0.01 -1.28 12.10
CA VAL A 453 1.11 -1.22 13.06
C VAL A 453 1.95 -2.49 12.88
N ARG A 454 3.24 -2.31 12.61
CA ARG A 454 4.23 -3.38 12.53
C ARG A 454 5.19 -3.27 13.69
N VAL A 455 5.19 -4.26 14.57
CA VAL A 455 6.07 -4.32 15.74
C VAL A 455 7.11 -5.39 15.50
N THR A 456 8.39 -4.99 15.48
CA THR A 456 9.53 -5.90 15.30
C THR A 456 10.22 -6.10 16.65
N PRO A 457 10.08 -7.28 17.27
CA PRO A 457 10.77 -7.58 18.51
C PRO A 457 12.27 -7.72 18.29
N GLN A 458 13.05 -7.00 19.09
CA GLN A 458 14.49 -7.08 19.14
C GLN A 458 14.94 -7.63 20.51
N PRO A 459 16.19 -8.08 20.67
CA PRO A 459 16.72 -8.43 21.97
C PRO A 459 16.72 -7.22 22.93
N GLY A 460 15.69 -7.12 23.78
CA GLY A 460 15.59 -6.09 24.83
C GLY A 460 14.73 -4.87 24.51
N TYR A 461 14.29 -4.71 23.26
CA TYR A 461 13.47 -3.57 22.82
C TYR A 461 12.53 -3.94 21.66
N LEU A 462 11.70 -2.99 21.22
CA LEU A 462 10.80 -3.12 20.08
C LEU A 462 11.05 -1.98 19.08
N ASP A 463 11.11 -2.30 17.80
CA ASP A 463 10.93 -1.29 16.75
C ASP A 463 9.46 -1.26 16.33
N VAL A 464 8.96 -0.09 15.94
CA VAL A 464 7.59 0.04 15.42
C VAL A 464 7.54 0.88 14.16
N ALA A 465 6.77 0.41 13.18
CA ALA A 465 6.30 1.22 12.07
C ALA A 465 4.78 1.38 12.16
N VAL A 466 4.29 2.59 11.88
CA VAL A 466 2.88 2.97 11.88
C VAL A 466 2.49 3.39 10.47
N GLY A 467 1.58 2.64 9.84
CA GLY A 467 1.06 2.91 8.51
C GLY A 467 -0.28 3.62 8.55
N VAL A 468 -0.48 4.57 7.65
CA VAL A 468 -1.77 5.23 7.45
C VAL A 468 -2.48 4.66 6.24
N GLY A 469 -3.77 4.36 6.39
CA GLY A 469 -4.58 3.75 5.35
C GLY A 469 -4.91 4.70 4.18
N THR A 470 -4.81 6.01 4.42
CA THR A 470 -4.98 7.04 3.38
C THR A 470 -3.88 8.07 3.49
N TRP A 471 -3.34 8.51 2.36
CA TRP A 471 -2.33 9.58 2.31
C TRP A 471 -2.59 10.56 1.16
N PRO A 472 -2.50 11.88 1.39
CA PRO A 472 -2.33 12.57 2.67
C PRO A 472 -3.53 12.39 3.62
N THR A 473 -3.25 12.37 4.92
CA THR A 473 -4.26 12.44 5.99
C THR A 473 -3.70 13.22 7.18
N LYS A 474 -4.57 13.68 8.11
CA LYS A 474 -4.11 14.34 9.32
C LYS A 474 -3.63 13.29 10.32
N VAL A 475 -2.34 13.36 10.68
CA VAL A 475 -1.73 12.56 11.75
C VAL A 475 -1.28 13.48 12.87
N ARG A 476 -1.68 13.19 14.11
CA ARG A 476 -1.19 13.86 15.33
C ARG A 476 -0.38 12.89 16.18
N GLY A 477 0.32 13.39 17.21
CA GLY A 477 1.22 12.60 18.05
C GLY A 477 2.68 12.86 17.72
N LEU A 478 3.59 12.12 18.36
CA LEU A 478 5.04 12.25 18.12
C LEU A 478 5.44 11.98 16.66
N LEU A 479 4.65 11.22 15.91
CA LEU A 479 4.90 10.84 14.52
C LEU A 479 4.10 11.63 13.49
N GLY A 480 3.36 12.65 13.93
CA GLY A 480 2.53 13.51 13.08
C GLY A 480 3.21 14.82 12.67
N ASN A 481 2.72 15.42 11.59
CA ASN A 481 3.09 16.78 11.17
C ASN A 481 1.82 17.55 10.84
N PRO A 482 1.62 18.77 11.36
CA PRO A 482 0.48 19.60 10.99
C PRO A 482 0.54 19.91 9.49
N ASP A 483 -0.60 19.74 8.82
CA ASP A 483 -0.78 19.92 7.37
C ASP A 483 0.20 19.11 6.51
N ASN A 484 0.73 18.01 7.04
CA ASN A 484 1.78 17.20 6.40
C ASN A 484 3.06 17.99 6.06
N ASN A 485 3.30 19.10 6.78
CA ASN A 485 4.48 19.92 6.59
C ASN A 485 5.63 19.36 7.44
N VAL A 486 6.61 18.75 6.77
CA VAL A 486 7.80 18.14 7.39
C VAL A 486 8.60 19.07 8.32
N LYS A 487 8.46 20.40 8.15
CA LYS A 487 9.18 21.39 8.96
C LYS A 487 8.50 21.73 10.29
N LEU A 488 7.33 21.13 10.56
CA LEU A 488 6.49 21.48 11.70
C LEU A 488 6.18 20.25 12.57
N LEU A 489 6.06 20.49 13.87
CA LEU A 489 5.52 19.56 14.87
C LEU A 489 4.38 20.24 15.63
N GLU A 490 3.36 19.48 16.03
CA GLU A 490 2.18 19.97 16.76
C GLU A 490 2.11 19.30 18.13
N ALA A 491 2.04 20.08 19.21
CA ALA A 491 1.74 19.57 20.55
C ALA A 491 0.27 19.15 20.68
N SER A 492 -0.06 18.38 21.73
CA SER A 492 -1.43 17.89 21.92
C SER A 492 -2.47 19.01 22.14
N ASP A 493 -2.02 20.18 22.61
CA ASP A 493 -2.82 21.40 22.79
C ASP A 493 -2.99 22.25 21.50
N GLY A 494 -2.39 21.83 20.38
CA GLY A 494 -2.44 22.53 19.10
C GLY A 494 -1.32 23.55 18.88
N THR A 495 -0.41 23.74 19.84
CA THR A 495 0.77 24.59 19.64
C THR A 495 1.67 24.02 18.55
N VAL A 496 2.02 24.84 17.56
CA VAL A 496 2.89 24.45 16.44
C VAL A 496 4.32 24.95 16.65
N PHE A 497 5.29 24.08 16.41
CA PHE A 497 6.73 24.35 16.51
C PHE A 497 7.40 24.18 15.14
N SER A 498 8.34 25.08 14.84
CA SER A 498 9.23 24.93 13.70
C SER A 498 10.46 24.10 14.06
N VAL A 499 10.83 23.16 13.20
CA VAL A 499 12.05 22.35 13.33
C VAL A 499 13.28 23.17 12.87
N PRO A 500 14.43 23.09 13.56
CA PRO A 500 14.71 22.28 14.76
C PRO A 500 14.15 22.91 16.05
N LEU A 501 13.64 22.06 16.95
CA LEU A 501 13.17 22.50 18.27
C LEU A 501 14.35 22.74 19.23
N SER A 502 14.16 23.66 20.18
CA SER A 502 15.06 23.75 21.34
C SER A 502 14.90 22.51 22.22
N PHE A 503 15.92 22.17 23.01
CA PHE A 503 15.83 21.06 23.97
C PHE A 503 14.64 21.23 24.93
N TYR A 504 14.41 22.46 25.39
CA TYR A 504 13.28 22.77 26.26
C TYR A 504 11.94 22.56 25.55
N ASP A 505 11.77 23.08 24.33
CA ASP A 505 10.51 22.91 23.60
C ASP A 505 10.27 21.44 23.23
N LEU A 506 11.30 20.69 22.86
CA LEU A 506 11.19 19.27 22.51
C LEU A 506 10.71 18.42 23.68
N TYR A 507 11.33 18.58 24.87
CA TYR A 507 11.06 17.69 26.00
C TYR A 507 9.98 18.22 26.95
N GLN A 508 9.96 19.51 27.25
CA GLN A 508 9.11 20.11 28.30
C GLN A 508 7.78 20.65 27.77
N ARG A 509 7.64 20.79 26.44
CA ARG A 509 6.40 21.30 25.82
C ARG A 509 5.82 20.29 24.85
N PHE A 510 6.52 20.00 23.75
CA PHE A 510 6.05 19.06 22.75
C PHE A 510 5.95 17.63 23.31
N GLY A 511 7.05 17.08 23.81
CA GLY A 511 7.11 15.71 24.35
C GLY A 511 6.17 15.47 25.51
N ASP A 512 6.22 16.33 26.54
CA ASP A 512 5.33 16.21 27.70
C ASP A 512 3.85 16.41 27.36
N SER A 513 3.50 17.17 26.32
CA SER A 513 2.11 17.27 25.86
C SER A 513 1.57 15.96 25.31
N TRP A 514 2.43 15.08 24.78
CA TRP A 514 2.07 13.78 24.20
C TRP A 514 2.25 12.61 25.17
N ARG A 515 2.61 12.89 26.41
CA ARG A 515 2.72 11.88 27.47
C ARG A 515 1.34 11.37 27.88
N VAL A 516 1.15 10.07 27.78
CA VAL A 516 -0.12 9.40 28.06
C VAL A 516 -0.29 9.22 29.57
N LYS A 517 -1.41 9.71 30.11
CA LYS A 517 -1.72 9.49 31.52
C LYS A 517 -2.08 8.02 31.76
N PRO A 518 -1.76 7.44 32.93
CA PRO A 518 -1.98 6.01 33.20
C PRO A 518 -3.42 5.52 32.94
N ALA A 519 -4.43 6.35 33.17
CA ALA A 519 -5.84 6.00 32.96
C ALA A 519 -6.22 5.80 31.47
N TYR A 520 -5.39 6.28 30.53
CA TYR A 520 -5.62 6.20 29.09
C TYR A 520 -4.57 5.32 28.37
N SER A 521 -3.68 4.66 29.12
CA SER A 521 -2.59 3.87 28.53
C SER A 521 -3.08 2.52 28.01
N LEU A 522 -2.86 2.29 26.72
CA LEU A 522 -3.04 0.97 26.06
C LEU A 522 -2.01 -0.08 26.52
N LEU A 523 -1.01 0.36 27.30
CA LEU A 523 0.17 -0.42 27.63
C LEU A 523 0.11 -1.00 29.05
N ALA A 524 -0.98 -0.73 29.78
CA ALA A 524 -1.26 -1.35 31.08
C ALA A 524 -1.15 -2.89 31.07
N PRO A 525 -1.56 -3.62 30.01
CA PRO A 525 -1.34 -5.06 29.94
C PRO A 525 0.13 -5.48 30.04
N CYS A 526 1.09 -4.62 29.68
CA CYS A 526 2.53 -4.90 29.69
C CYS A 526 3.23 -4.62 31.03
N GLY A 527 2.46 -4.36 32.09
CA GLY A 527 3.00 -4.14 33.44
C GLY A 527 2.88 -2.69 33.89
N THR A 528 3.38 -2.43 35.10
CA THR A 528 3.21 -1.16 35.80
C THR A 528 3.97 0.01 35.16
N LYS A 529 3.58 1.22 35.57
CA LYS A 529 4.08 2.51 35.10
C LYS A 529 5.62 2.61 35.17
N VAL A 530 6.23 3.17 34.13
CA VAL A 530 7.64 3.57 34.13
C VAL A 530 7.78 4.94 34.81
N GLU A 531 8.82 5.13 35.61
CA GLU A 531 9.11 6.45 36.18
C GLU A 531 9.39 7.44 35.04
N GLU A 532 8.55 8.47 34.95
CA GLU A 532 8.60 9.44 33.87
C GLU A 532 9.82 10.34 34.06
N SER A 533 10.65 10.47 33.02
CA SER A 533 11.82 11.35 33.04
C SER A 533 12.16 11.85 31.65
N ASN A 534 12.83 12.99 31.60
CA ASN A 534 13.46 13.51 30.38
C ASN A 534 14.97 13.30 30.46
N PRO A 535 15.69 13.17 29.33
CA PRO A 535 17.15 13.13 29.33
C PRO A 535 17.70 14.44 29.91
N LYS A 536 18.97 14.44 30.32
CA LYS A 536 19.61 15.65 30.89
C LYS A 536 20.12 16.60 29.80
N LYS A 537 20.43 16.06 28.64
CA LYS A 537 20.92 16.77 27.46
C LYS A 537 20.57 15.95 26.20
N PRO A 538 20.64 16.54 24.99
CA PRO A 538 20.67 15.74 23.77
C PRO A 538 21.81 14.70 23.83
N PHE A 539 21.57 13.52 23.28
CA PHE A 539 22.54 12.44 23.25
C PHE A 539 22.63 11.90 21.84
N PHE A 540 23.78 12.11 21.20
CA PHE A 540 24.04 11.72 19.82
C PHE A 540 25.31 10.87 19.71
N ALA A 541 25.59 10.32 18.53
CA ALA A 541 26.81 9.57 18.27
C ALA A 541 28.11 10.34 18.61
N ASN A 542 28.10 11.68 18.55
CA ASN A 542 29.23 12.52 18.91
C ASN A 542 29.47 12.63 20.43
N ASP A 543 28.48 12.30 21.25
CA ASP A 543 28.59 12.27 22.72
C ASP A 543 29.21 10.97 23.25
N LEU A 544 29.38 9.95 22.39
CA LEU A 544 30.00 8.68 22.74
C LEU A 544 31.51 8.83 23.00
N GLU A 545 32.06 7.97 23.87
CA GLU A 545 33.51 7.83 24.02
C GLU A 545 34.14 7.54 22.64
N PRO A 546 35.24 8.22 22.24
CA PRO A 546 35.81 8.11 20.90
C PRO A 546 36.01 6.67 20.41
N ASN A 547 36.55 5.79 21.26
CA ASN A 547 36.78 4.38 20.91
C ASN A 547 35.49 3.59 20.69
N ILE A 548 34.41 3.92 21.40
CA ILE A 548 33.10 3.29 21.21
C ILE A 548 32.50 3.78 19.89
N ARG A 549 32.53 5.10 19.68
CA ARG A 549 32.04 5.75 18.45
C ARG A 549 32.71 5.19 17.20
N GLU A 550 34.03 5.08 17.18
CA GLU A 550 34.78 4.60 16.02
C GLU A 550 34.46 3.14 15.68
N ARG A 551 34.35 2.26 16.69
CA ARG A 551 33.97 0.86 16.50
C ARG A 551 32.54 0.70 15.99
N ALA A 552 31.61 1.49 16.54
CA ALA A 552 30.22 1.49 16.11
C ALA A 552 30.06 2.01 14.68
N LEU A 553 30.69 3.15 14.36
CA LEU A 553 30.70 3.73 13.02
C LEU A 553 31.31 2.78 11.99
N TYR A 554 32.40 2.08 12.35
CA TYR A 554 32.99 1.07 11.50
C TYR A 554 31.98 -0.04 11.18
N THR A 555 31.26 -0.54 12.19
CA THR A 555 30.22 -1.56 12.02
C THR A 555 29.11 -1.10 11.06
N CYS A 556 28.61 0.13 11.23
CA CYS A 556 27.59 0.71 10.34
C CYS A 556 28.07 0.85 8.89
N ARG A 557 29.32 1.29 8.68
CA ARG A 557 29.91 1.38 7.34
C ARG A 557 30.09 0.01 6.70
N GLN A 558 30.53 -0.99 7.47
CA GLN A 558 30.64 -2.36 6.97
C GLN A 558 29.29 -2.96 6.57
N ALA A 559 28.21 -2.60 7.29
CA ALA A 559 26.85 -3.00 6.95
C ALA A 559 26.28 -2.27 5.71
N GLY A 560 26.98 -1.28 5.15
CA GLY A 560 26.50 -0.51 3.98
C GLY A 560 25.42 0.51 4.32
N VAL A 561 25.37 0.98 5.56
CA VAL A 561 24.38 1.98 6.00
C VAL A 561 24.57 3.30 5.23
N PRO A 562 23.51 3.88 4.64
CA PRO A 562 23.60 5.15 3.93
C PRO A 562 24.11 6.28 4.82
N TYR A 563 24.82 7.24 4.23
CA TYR A 563 25.44 8.35 4.98
C TYR A 563 24.46 9.10 5.89
N ALA A 564 23.24 9.36 5.41
CA ALA A 564 22.18 10.04 6.16
C ALA A 564 21.78 9.32 7.47
N TRP A 565 22.06 8.02 7.58
CA TRP A 565 21.70 7.19 8.73
C TRP A 565 22.90 6.81 9.61
N LEU A 566 24.11 7.23 9.26
CA LEU A 566 25.32 6.82 10.01
C LEU A 566 25.32 7.35 11.45
N GLY A 567 24.78 8.54 11.70
CA GLY A 567 24.68 9.10 13.05
C GLY A 567 23.82 8.22 13.96
N ALA A 568 22.57 7.99 13.55
CA ALA A 568 21.61 7.12 14.23
C ALA A 568 22.18 5.71 14.42
N CYS A 569 22.63 5.07 13.33
CA CYS A 569 23.21 3.72 13.41
C CYS A 569 24.42 3.64 14.36
N THR A 570 25.30 4.65 14.37
CA THR A 570 26.47 4.64 15.26
C THR A 570 26.05 4.67 16.73
N LEU A 571 25.01 5.45 17.06
CA LEU A 571 24.45 5.50 18.39
C LEU A 571 23.82 4.15 18.77
N ASP A 572 22.95 3.64 17.91
CA ASP A 572 22.26 2.36 18.07
C ASP A 572 23.22 1.18 18.25
N VAL A 573 24.29 1.10 17.45
CA VAL A 573 25.28 0.02 17.59
C VAL A 573 26.03 0.12 18.91
N ALA A 574 26.27 1.33 19.43
CA ALA A 574 26.91 1.51 20.72
C ALA A 574 25.96 1.16 21.88
N VAL A 575 24.69 1.54 21.78
CA VAL A 575 23.68 1.39 22.85
C VAL A 575 23.08 -0.02 22.88
N LEU A 576 22.75 -0.57 21.71
CA LEU A 576 21.97 -1.80 21.51
C LEU A 576 22.77 -2.96 20.92
N GLY A 577 23.97 -2.68 20.41
CA GLY A 577 24.91 -3.67 19.86
C GLY A 577 24.88 -3.79 18.34
N GLY A 578 25.87 -4.52 17.80
CA GLY A 578 26.16 -4.54 16.35
C GLY A 578 25.04 -4.98 15.40
N LYS A 579 24.03 -5.71 15.90
CA LYS A 579 22.88 -6.13 15.08
C LYS A 579 21.97 -4.96 14.69
N ALA A 580 21.97 -3.86 15.45
CA ALA A 580 21.15 -2.69 15.18
C ALA A 580 21.46 -2.05 13.80
N ALA A 581 22.68 -2.24 13.28
CA ALA A 581 23.06 -1.72 11.97
C ALA A 581 22.15 -2.22 10.83
N ALA A 582 21.61 -3.44 10.92
CA ALA A 582 20.76 -4.02 9.90
C ALA A 582 19.47 -3.22 9.67
N THR A 583 18.97 -2.53 10.70
CA THR A 583 17.76 -1.71 10.61
C THR A 583 17.90 -0.57 9.62
N TYR A 584 19.12 -0.05 9.39
CA TYR A 584 19.34 1.13 8.54
C TYR A 584 19.74 0.80 7.10
N VAL A 585 20.01 -0.47 6.78
CA VAL A 585 20.43 -0.89 5.45
C VAL A 585 19.28 -0.68 4.46
N GLY A 586 19.57 -0.02 3.33
CA GLY A 586 18.58 0.23 2.28
C GLY A 586 17.53 1.30 2.61
N LYS A 587 17.54 1.89 3.82
CA LYS A 587 16.58 2.94 4.17
C LYS A 587 16.80 4.21 3.32
N PRO A 588 15.75 4.79 2.72
CA PRO A 588 15.86 6.07 2.04
C PRO A 588 16.25 7.17 3.06
N PRO A 589 16.96 8.22 2.64
CA PRO A 589 17.24 9.34 3.53
C PRO A 589 15.94 10.01 3.99
N PRO A 590 15.91 10.61 5.19
CA PRO A 590 14.76 11.40 5.61
C PRO A 590 14.57 12.61 4.71
N VAL A 591 13.33 13.09 4.59
CA VAL A 591 13.01 14.33 3.86
C VAL A 591 13.63 15.53 4.57
N LEU A 592 13.64 15.51 5.91
CA LEU A 592 14.30 16.50 6.75
C LEU A 592 14.90 15.82 7.98
N ASP A 593 16.15 16.14 8.30
CA ASP A 593 16.77 15.82 9.58
C ASP A 593 16.57 16.99 10.56
N GLY A 594 15.84 16.74 11.63
CA GLY A 594 15.49 17.69 12.68
C GLY A 594 16.49 17.77 13.83
N ASN A 595 17.50 16.89 13.88
CA ASN A 595 18.53 16.90 14.92
C ASN A 595 19.58 18.03 14.71
N GLY A 596 19.57 18.67 13.53
CA GLY A 596 20.47 19.75 13.11
C GLY A 596 21.80 19.24 12.56
N ASN A 597 22.60 20.11 11.92
CA ASN A 597 23.96 19.76 11.46
C ASN A 597 24.89 19.55 12.66
N LYS A 598 24.93 18.34 13.23
CA LYS A 598 25.79 18.01 14.37
C LYS A 598 26.52 16.69 14.18
#